data_AF-A0A1F6D4I3-F1
#
_entry.id   AF-A0A1F6D4I3-F1
#
_cell.length_a   1.000
_cell.length_b   1.000
_cell.length_c   1.000
_cell.angle_alpha   90.00
_cell.angle_beta   90.00
_cell.angle_gamma   90.00
#
_symmetry.space_group_name_H-M   'P 1'
#
loop_
_entity.id
_entity.type
_entity.pdbx_description
1 polymer ?
#
loop_
_entity_poly.entity_id
_entity_poly.type
_entity_poly.pdbx_seq_one_letter_code
_entity_poly.pdbx_strand_id
1 'polypeptide(L)'
;MKPLTYRDVQAILSLLTDDDKALVRAVQERLFARGREAVARVRAAASNPQALRAAEVLLRRLEEPPIEAQFEGLSGALDGDVDLEEGAFVIARFGCPWVDVEGCAELLDRMAADVAPRVSAGDHPIHAIRTLNAYLAEEQGFRGGDVSDPDNSFMDRVLERKVGIPITLSAVYLFIGKRLRLPLCGVGMPGRFIVKYEEGDQEIFFDPFYGGRVITKNECREIVTRMGFTFEEGHLARTPSRHILIRMMHNLLQHVYLPGGEEERARRLIEYIQILQGV
;
A
#
# COMPACT_ATOMS: atom_id res chain seq x y z
N MET A 1 -29.00 21.52 -4.32
CA MET A 1 -27.81 22.20 -4.90
C MET A 1 -28.04 22.37 -6.40
N LYS A 2 -27.58 23.46 -7.04
CA LYS A 2 -27.87 23.71 -8.48
C LYS A 2 -27.19 22.66 -9.38
N PRO A 3 -27.86 22.15 -10.44
CA PRO A 3 -27.27 21.21 -11.39
C PRO A 3 -26.07 21.85 -12.12
N LEU A 4 -25.06 21.03 -12.45
CA LEU A 4 -23.89 21.49 -13.20
C LEU A 4 -24.30 21.94 -14.60
N THR A 5 -23.85 23.11 -15.04
CA THR A 5 -24.02 23.57 -16.42
C THR A 5 -23.04 22.85 -17.34
N TYR A 6 -23.24 22.94 -18.66
CA TYR A 6 -22.26 22.42 -19.63
C TYR A 6 -20.86 23.03 -19.43
N ARG A 7 -20.79 24.34 -19.17
CA ARG A 7 -19.51 25.04 -18.90
C ARG A 7 -18.84 24.53 -17.64
N ASP A 8 -19.61 24.27 -16.57
CA ASP A 8 -19.06 23.71 -15.33
C ASP A 8 -18.45 22.32 -15.57
N VAL A 9 -19.14 21.46 -16.34
CA VAL A 9 -18.66 20.12 -16.66
C VAL A 9 -17.36 20.18 -17.46
N GLN A 10 -17.28 21.04 -18.49
CA GLN A 10 -16.06 21.18 -19.29
C GLN A 10 -14.87 21.70 -18.46
N ALA A 11 -15.11 22.66 -17.56
CA ALA A 11 -14.07 23.17 -16.66
C ALA A 11 -13.57 22.08 -15.71
N ILE A 12 -14.49 21.31 -15.10
CA ILE A 12 -14.14 20.20 -14.22
C ILE A 12 -13.32 19.14 -14.96
N LEU A 13 -13.71 18.76 -16.17
CA LEU A 13 -12.98 17.77 -16.98
C LEU A 13 -11.54 18.20 -17.26
N SER A 14 -11.33 19.49 -17.59
CA SER A 14 -9.99 20.03 -17.80
C SER A 14 -9.15 20.00 -16.53
N LEU A 15 -9.75 20.33 -15.39
CA LEU A 15 -9.03 20.40 -14.12
C LEU A 15 -8.75 19.02 -13.51
N LEU A 16 -9.55 18.00 -13.83
CA LEU A 16 -9.29 16.62 -13.39
C LEU A 16 -8.06 16.00 -14.06
N THR A 17 -7.58 16.58 -15.15
CA THR A 17 -6.38 16.15 -15.88
C THR A 17 -5.21 17.11 -15.72
N ASP A 18 -5.28 18.02 -14.75
CA ASP A 18 -4.21 18.98 -14.50
C ASP A 18 -2.97 18.29 -13.90
N ASP A 19 -1.79 18.87 -14.14
CA ASP A 19 -0.53 18.39 -13.56
C ASP A 19 -0.42 18.75 -12.07
N ASP A 20 -1.11 19.82 -11.64
CA ASP A 20 -1.17 20.20 -10.22
C ASP A 20 -2.10 19.25 -9.44
N LYS A 21 -1.46 18.30 -8.74
CA LYS A 21 -2.15 17.31 -7.90
C LYS A 21 -2.99 17.94 -6.77
N ALA A 22 -2.60 19.09 -6.24
CA ALA A 22 -3.36 19.78 -5.20
C ALA A 22 -4.65 20.38 -5.78
N LEU A 23 -4.56 20.95 -6.98
CA LEU A 23 -5.71 21.44 -7.73
C LEU A 23 -6.68 20.30 -8.10
N VAL A 24 -6.16 19.20 -8.64
CA VAL A 24 -6.96 18.00 -8.96
C VAL A 24 -7.71 17.51 -7.72
N ARG A 25 -7.02 17.39 -6.57
CA ARG A 25 -7.63 16.98 -5.30
C ARG A 25 -8.74 17.92 -4.86
N ALA A 26 -8.54 19.23 -4.93
CA ALA A 26 -9.55 20.21 -4.57
C ALA A 26 -10.80 20.12 -5.48
N VAL A 27 -10.61 19.82 -6.77
CA VAL A 27 -11.71 19.61 -7.72
C VAL A 27 -12.46 18.31 -7.41
N GLN A 28 -11.73 17.23 -7.12
CA GLN A 28 -12.31 15.96 -6.68
C GLN A 28 -13.15 16.11 -5.41
N GLU A 29 -12.64 16.80 -4.39
CA GLU A 29 -13.36 17.10 -3.14
C GLU A 29 -14.66 17.87 -3.40
N ARG A 30 -14.59 18.92 -4.21
CA ARG A 30 -15.77 19.72 -4.57
C ARG A 30 -16.77 18.90 -5.37
N LEU A 31 -16.31 18.11 -6.34
CA LEU A 31 -17.17 17.28 -7.18
C LEU A 31 -17.83 16.16 -6.37
N PHE A 32 -17.12 15.53 -5.45
CA PHE A 32 -17.66 14.53 -4.53
C PHE A 32 -18.75 15.11 -3.64
N ALA A 33 -18.52 16.29 -3.06
CA ALA A 33 -19.51 16.99 -2.22
C ALA A 33 -20.80 17.34 -2.99
N ARG A 34 -20.75 17.37 -4.34
CA ARG A 34 -21.95 17.55 -5.18
C ARG A 34 -22.79 16.28 -5.34
N GLY A 35 -22.28 15.12 -4.95
CA GLY A 35 -22.97 13.84 -4.97
C GLY A 35 -23.03 13.14 -6.33
N ARG A 36 -23.59 11.93 -6.31
CA ARG A 36 -23.57 10.95 -7.41
C ARG A 36 -24.00 11.49 -8.77
N GLU A 37 -25.07 12.28 -8.82
CA GLU A 37 -25.59 12.82 -10.09
C GLU A 37 -24.58 13.74 -10.77
N ALA A 38 -23.89 14.58 -10.00
CA ALA A 38 -22.88 15.50 -10.53
C ALA A 38 -21.66 14.73 -11.08
N VAL A 39 -21.18 13.73 -10.33
CA VAL A 39 -20.06 12.88 -10.78
C VAL A 39 -20.44 12.08 -12.02
N ALA A 40 -21.64 11.49 -12.07
CA ALA A 40 -22.13 10.72 -13.21
C ALA A 40 -22.21 11.57 -14.48
N ARG A 41 -22.62 12.84 -14.34
CA ARG A 41 -22.64 13.79 -15.45
C ARG A 41 -21.25 14.13 -15.97
N VAL A 42 -20.27 14.29 -15.08
CA VAL A 42 -18.86 14.51 -15.47
C VAL A 42 -18.32 13.26 -16.17
N ARG A 43 -18.56 12.06 -15.63
CA ARG A 43 -18.18 10.79 -16.27
C ARG A 43 -18.76 10.67 -17.69
N ALA A 44 -20.05 10.92 -17.86
CA ALA A 44 -20.73 10.79 -19.16
C ALA A 44 -20.19 11.78 -20.21
N ALA A 45 -19.62 12.91 -19.78
CA ALA A 45 -19.02 13.90 -20.66
C ALA A 45 -17.50 13.71 -20.86
N ALA A 46 -16.87 12.80 -20.12
CA ALA A 46 -15.43 12.55 -20.20
C ALA A 46 -15.09 11.88 -21.54
N SER A 47 -14.21 12.52 -22.31
CA SER A 47 -13.73 12.02 -23.60
C SER A 47 -12.32 11.46 -23.54
N ASN A 48 -11.53 11.82 -22.52
CA ASN A 48 -10.18 11.31 -22.33
C ASN A 48 -10.14 10.24 -21.21
N PRO A 49 -9.23 9.24 -21.29
CA PRO A 49 -9.18 8.14 -20.32
C PRO A 49 -8.88 8.58 -18.89
N GLN A 50 -8.07 9.64 -18.70
CA GLN A 50 -7.66 10.11 -17.37
C GLN A 50 -8.83 10.73 -16.59
N ALA A 51 -9.59 11.61 -17.24
CA ALA A 51 -10.79 12.22 -16.67
C ALA A 51 -11.89 11.17 -16.44
N LEU A 52 -12.02 10.21 -17.35
CA LEU A 52 -12.95 9.08 -17.19
C LEU A 52 -12.59 8.28 -15.92
N ARG A 53 -11.32 7.89 -15.78
CA ARG A 53 -10.80 7.17 -14.62
C ARG A 53 -10.98 7.97 -13.33
N ALA A 54 -10.66 9.27 -13.33
CA ALA A 54 -10.86 10.13 -12.17
C ALA A 54 -12.34 10.22 -11.75
N ALA A 55 -13.26 10.29 -12.71
CA ALA A 55 -14.70 10.30 -12.42
C ALA A 55 -15.20 8.92 -11.93
N GLU A 56 -14.64 7.83 -12.44
CA GLU A 56 -14.95 6.45 -12.00
C GLU A 56 -14.49 6.19 -10.57
N VAL A 57 -13.29 6.65 -10.19
CA VAL A 57 -12.81 6.63 -8.80
C VAL A 57 -13.78 7.37 -7.88
N LEU A 58 -14.25 8.56 -8.27
CA LEU A 58 -15.20 9.33 -7.48
C LEU A 58 -16.57 8.63 -7.34
N LEU A 59 -17.08 8.04 -8.43
CA LEU A 59 -18.35 7.29 -8.38
C LEU A 59 -18.23 6.08 -7.47
N ARG A 60 -17.15 5.33 -7.57
CA ARG A 60 -16.90 4.18 -6.70
C ARG A 60 -16.80 4.63 -5.25
N ARG A 61 -16.06 5.71 -4.97
CA ARG A 61 -15.93 6.22 -3.59
C ARG A 61 -17.27 6.60 -2.96
N LEU A 62 -18.24 7.07 -3.76
CA LEU A 62 -19.60 7.37 -3.31
C LEU A 62 -20.44 6.12 -2.97
N GLU A 63 -20.07 4.97 -3.53
CA GLU A 63 -20.72 3.68 -3.29
C GLU A 63 -20.06 2.90 -2.14
N GLU A 64 -18.78 3.18 -1.90
CA GLU A 64 -18.00 2.48 -0.89
C GLU A 64 -18.39 2.84 0.54
N PRO A 65 -18.38 1.84 1.44
CA PRO A 65 -18.64 2.11 2.86
C PRO A 65 -17.58 3.05 3.46
N PRO A 66 -17.86 3.66 4.63
CA PRO A 66 -16.85 4.34 5.43
C PRO A 66 -15.64 3.44 5.71
N ILE A 67 -14.48 4.05 6.00
CA ILE A 67 -13.22 3.32 6.22
C ILE A 67 -13.37 2.34 7.40
N GLU A 68 -14.10 2.76 8.44
CA GLU A 68 -14.46 1.94 9.60
C GLU A 68 -15.09 0.60 9.17
N ALA A 69 -16.14 0.66 8.35
CA ALA A 69 -16.86 -0.50 7.86
C ALA A 69 -16.04 -1.35 6.87
N GLN A 70 -15.07 -0.75 6.16
CA GLN A 70 -14.11 -1.50 5.34
C GLN A 70 -13.19 -2.35 6.24
N PHE A 71 -12.69 -1.79 7.34
CA PHE A 71 -11.90 -2.55 8.31
C PHE A 71 -12.72 -3.61 9.06
N GLU A 72 -14.00 -3.36 9.35
CA GLU A 72 -14.91 -4.36 9.90
C GLU A 72 -15.13 -5.52 8.92
N GLY A 73 -15.29 -5.22 7.63
CA GLY A 73 -15.39 -6.24 6.57
C GLY A 73 -14.13 -7.12 6.49
N LEU A 74 -12.94 -6.50 6.59
CA LEU A 74 -11.66 -7.22 6.64
C LEU A 74 -11.51 -8.06 7.91
N SER A 75 -11.99 -7.57 9.06
CA SER A 75 -11.84 -8.27 10.34
C SER A 75 -12.76 -9.49 10.47
N GLY A 76 -13.93 -9.46 9.82
CA GLY A 76 -14.97 -10.51 9.87
C GLY A 76 -14.75 -11.74 8.97
N ALA A 77 -13.65 -11.83 8.23
CA ALA A 77 -13.29 -13.03 7.47
C ALA A 77 -12.93 -14.19 8.43
N LEU A 78 -13.95 -14.96 8.84
CA LEU A 78 -13.93 -15.90 9.97
C LEU A 78 -13.02 -17.14 9.82
N ASP A 79 -12.35 -17.36 8.69
CA ASP A 79 -11.51 -18.56 8.48
C ASP A 79 -10.20 -18.30 7.72
N GLY A 80 -9.77 -17.04 7.55
CA GLY A 80 -8.56 -16.67 6.80
C GLY A 80 -7.80 -15.47 7.39
N ASP A 81 -6.51 -15.37 7.07
CA ASP A 81 -5.75 -14.12 7.29
C ASP A 81 -6.34 -13.01 6.40
N VAL A 82 -6.31 -11.76 6.86
CA VAL A 82 -6.92 -10.62 6.14
C VAL A 82 -6.22 -10.39 4.81
N ASP A 83 -6.92 -9.92 3.77
CA ASP A 83 -6.24 -9.55 2.52
C ASP A 83 -5.36 -8.31 2.75
N LEU A 84 -4.05 -8.52 2.71
CA LEU A 84 -3.05 -7.48 2.95
C LEU A 84 -3.11 -6.36 1.91
N GLU A 85 -3.39 -6.69 0.64
CA GLU A 85 -3.41 -5.72 -0.45
C GLU A 85 -4.63 -4.82 -0.33
N GLU A 86 -5.80 -5.43 -0.10
CA GLU A 86 -7.03 -4.69 0.18
C GLU A 86 -6.85 -3.77 1.39
N GLY A 87 -6.38 -4.30 2.51
CA GLY A 87 -6.15 -3.51 3.72
C GLY A 87 -5.13 -2.37 3.54
N ALA A 88 -4.08 -2.56 2.75
CA ALA A 88 -3.10 -1.51 2.45
C ALA A 88 -3.73 -0.35 1.66
N PHE A 89 -4.66 -0.65 0.74
CA PHE A 89 -5.41 0.38 0.02
C PHE A 89 -6.51 1.04 0.85
N VAL A 90 -7.11 0.34 1.82
CA VAL A 90 -7.97 0.97 2.83
C VAL A 90 -7.17 1.98 3.66
N ILE A 91 -5.94 1.65 4.07
CA ILE A 91 -5.03 2.61 4.73
C ILE A 91 -4.68 3.78 3.79
N ALA A 92 -4.41 3.54 2.51
CA ALA A 92 -4.15 4.61 1.53
C ALA A 92 -5.31 5.62 1.44
N ARG A 93 -6.56 5.14 1.50
CA ARG A 93 -7.76 6.00 1.48
C ARG A 93 -7.84 6.97 2.65
N PHE A 94 -7.23 6.65 3.78
CA PHE A 94 -7.12 7.55 4.91
C PHE A 94 -6.22 8.77 4.61
N GLY A 95 -5.17 8.59 3.79
CA GLY A 95 -4.32 9.68 3.29
C GLY A 95 -4.98 10.48 2.17
N CYS A 96 -5.52 9.78 1.19
CA CYS A 96 -6.20 10.35 0.03
C CYS A 96 -7.52 9.60 -0.24
N PRO A 97 -8.70 10.22 -0.06
CA PRO A 97 -9.97 9.55 -0.34
C PRO A 97 -10.18 9.16 -1.80
N TRP A 98 -9.38 9.70 -2.72
CA TRP A 98 -9.51 9.55 -4.17
C TRP A 98 -8.47 8.60 -4.77
N VAL A 99 -7.98 7.63 -3.99
CA VAL A 99 -7.00 6.64 -4.45
C VAL A 99 -7.59 5.82 -5.60
N ASP A 100 -6.86 5.79 -6.72
CA ASP A 100 -7.12 4.90 -7.86
C ASP A 100 -6.59 3.49 -7.55
N VAL A 101 -7.35 2.73 -6.74
CA VAL A 101 -6.99 1.37 -6.32
C VAL A 101 -6.84 0.45 -7.53
N GLU A 102 -7.71 0.58 -8.55
CA GLU A 102 -7.64 -0.25 -9.75
C GLU A 102 -6.38 0.05 -10.56
N GLY A 103 -6.04 1.33 -10.78
CA GLY A 103 -4.79 1.69 -11.44
C GLY A 103 -3.55 1.19 -10.70
N CYS A 104 -3.57 1.16 -9.36
CA CYS A 104 -2.51 0.58 -8.55
C CYS A 104 -2.41 -0.94 -8.71
N ALA A 105 -3.55 -1.65 -8.68
CA ALA A 105 -3.59 -3.09 -8.90
C ALA A 105 -3.12 -3.46 -10.32
N GLU A 106 -3.57 -2.74 -11.34
CA GLU A 106 -3.10 -2.89 -12.73
C GLU A 106 -1.59 -2.66 -12.87
N LEU A 107 -1.04 -1.69 -12.12
CA LEU A 107 0.41 -1.46 -12.10
C LEU A 107 1.16 -2.64 -11.49
N LEU A 108 0.69 -3.17 -10.36
CA LEU A 108 1.26 -4.36 -9.73
C LEU A 108 1.17 -5.60 -10.65
N ASP A 109 0.07 -5.75 -11.38
CA ASP A 109 -0.12 -6.81 -12.38
C ASP A 109 0.88 -6.69 -13.53
N ARG A 110 1.05 -5.48 -14.09
CA ARG A 110 2.07 -5.22 -15.12
C ARG A 110 3.47 -5.53 -14.62
N MET A 111 3.79 -5.10 -13.41
CA MET A 111 5.09 -5.36 -12.80
C MET A 111 5.36 -6.85 -12.61
N ALA A 112 4.35 -7.61 -12.16
CA ALA A 112 4.46 -9.06 -12.09
C ALA A 112 4.62 -9.70 -13.48
N ALA A 113 3.88 -9.22 -14.49
CA ALA A 113 3.99 -9.71 -15.87
C ALA A 113 5.39 -9.47 -16.48
N ASP A 114 6.03 -8.35 -16.16
CA ASP A 114 7.40 -8.04 -16.61
C ASP A 114 8.46 -8.97 -16.01
N VAL A 115 8.25 -9.42 -14.76
CA VAL A 115 9.15 -10.30 -14.02
C VAL A 115 8.89 -11.77 -14.34
N ALA A 116 7.64 -12.16 -14.58
CA ALA A 116 7.22 -13.54 -14.83
C ALA A 116 8.10 -14.32 -15.83
N PRO A 117 8.46 -13.80 -17.02
CA PRO A 117 9.30 -14.54 -17.97
C PRO A 117 10.76 -14.71 -17.52
N ARG A 118 11.18 -14.03 -16.45
CA ARG A 118 12.53 -14.04 -15.89
C ARG A 118 12.67 -14.97 -14.67
N VAL A 119 11.56 -15.56 -14.22
CA VAL A 119 11.50 -16.45 -13.07
C VAL A 119 10.89 -17.79 -13.52
N SER A 120 11.70 -18.84 -13.51
CA SER A 120 11.26 -20.18 -13.90
C SER A 120 10.88 -21.02 -12.68
N ALA A 121 9.88 -21.89 -12.81
CA ALA A 121 9.43 -22.78 -11.73
C ALA A 121 10.50 -23.79 -11.25
N GLY A 122 11.58 -23.98 -12.00
CA GLY A 122 12.71 -24.84 -11.62
C GLY A 122 13.94 -24.08 -11.12
N ASP A 123 13.88 -22.75 -11.05
CA ASP A 123 15.01 -21.95 -10.58
C ASP A 123 15.23 -22.13 -9.07
N HIS A 124 16.48 -22.11 -8.64
CA HIS A 124 16.79 -22.06 -7.21
C HIS A 124 16.16 -20.77 -6.62
N PRO A 125 15.52 -20.81 -5.43
CA PRO A 125 14.79 -19.66 -4.88
C PRO A 125 15.59 -18.35 -4.82
N ILE A 126 16.89 -18.45 -4.54
CA ILE A 126 17.81 -17.29 -4.54
C ILE A 126 17.84 -16.55 -5.89
N HIS A 127 17.67 -17.25 -7.01
CA HIS A 127 17.62 -16.64 -8.33
C HIS A 127 16.34 -15.83 -8.49
N ALA A 128 15.17 -16.41 -8.18
CA ALA A 128 13.89 -15.71 -8.20
C ALA A 128 13.92 -14.42 -7.33
N ILE A 129 14.49 -14.52 -6.12
CA ILE A 129 14.64 -13.37 -5.22
C ILE A 129 15.55 -12.30 -5.84
N ARG A 130 16.72 -12.68 -6.35
CA ARG A 130 17.64 -11.73 -6.99
C ARG A 130 17.03 -11.06 -8.23
N THR A 131 16.29 -11.81 -9.04
CA THR A 131 15.56 -11.29 -10.20
C THR A 131 14.51 -10.26 -9.78
N LEU A 132 13.72 -10.58 -8.74
CA LEU A 132 12.73 -9.66 -8.19
C LEU A 132 13.38 -8.41 -7.59
N ASN A 133 14.49 -8.55 -6.86
CA ASN A 133 15.24 -7.44 -6.29
C ASN A 133 15.81 -6.52 -7.37
N ALA A 134 16.45 -7.07 -8.40
CA ALA A 134 17.01 -6.29 -9.51
C ALA A 134 15.90 -5.53 -10.25
N TYR A 135 14.78 -6.18 -10.55
CA TYR A 135 13.66 -5.51 -11.18
C TYR A 135 13.10 -4.38 -10.30
N LEU A 136 12.82 -4.63 -9.02
CA LEU A 136 12.17 -3.62 -8.17
C LEU A 136 13.11 -2.50 -7.75
N ALA A 137 14.31 -2.82 -7.29
CA ALA A 137 15.24 -1.81 -6.78
C ALA A 137 16.00 -1.09 -7.89
N GLU A 138 16.48 -1.81 -8.91
CA GLU A 138 17.37 -1.26 -9.93
C GLU A 138 16.59 -0.77 -11.15
N GLU A 139 15.68 -1.57 -11.72
CA GLU A 139 14.93 -1.19 -12.92
C GLU A 139 13.76 -0.24 -12.61
N GLN A 140 12.97 -0.53 -11.58
CA GLN A 140 11.80 0.26 -11.18
C GLN A 140 12.13 1.37 -10.18
N GLY A 141 13.33 1.36 -9.60
CA GLY A 141 13.84 2.42 -8.73
C GLY A 141 13.22 2.49 -7.34
N PHE A 142 12.63 1.40 -6.83
CA PHE A 142 12.11 1.38 -5.46
C PHE A 142 13.24 1.54 -4.44
N ARG A 143 13.09 2.50 -3.52
CA ARG A 143 14.10 2.82 -2.52
C ARG A 143 13.53 3.23 -1.17
N GLY A 144 14.34 3.08 -0.13
CA GLY A 144 14.02 3.52 1.23
C GLY A 144 13.79 5.03 1.32
N GLY A 145 12.77 5.42 2.07
CA GLY A 145 12.41 6.80 2.41
C GLY A 145 12.39 7.07 3.92
N ASP A 146 12.16 8.33 4.27
CA ASP A 146 11.98 8.79 5.64
C ASP A 146 10.64 8.30 6.20
N VAL A 147 10.64 7.81 7.44
CA VAL A 147 9.45 7.34 8.14
C VAL A 147 8.53 8.47 8.61
N SER A 148 9.06 9.69 8.72
CA SER A 148 8.29 10.89 9.06
C SER A 148 7.49 11.48 7.88
N ASP A 149 7.80 11.06 6.64
CA ASP A 149 7.01 11.45 5.46
C ASP A 149 5.82 10.49 5.28
N PRO A 150 4.56 10.95 5.45
CA PRO A 150 3.38 10.09 5.35
C PRO A 150 3.21 9.43 3.99
N ASP A 151 3.64 10.07 2.90
CA ASP A 151 3.53 9.50 1.56
C ASP A 151 4.37 8.22 1.40
N ASN A 152 5.40 8.02 2.22
CA ASN A 152 6.18 6.77 2.21
C ASN A 152 5.44 5.60 2.90
N SER A 153 4.29 5.87 3.53
CA SER A 153 3.45 4.90 4.24
C SER A 153 2.14 4.55 3.51
N PHE A 154 1.72 5.34 2.52
CA PHE A 154 0.51 5.08 1.74
C PHE A 154 0.82 4.36 0.43
N MET A 155 0.18 3.22 0.19
CA MET A 155 0.55 2.30 -0.89
C MET A 155 0.49 2.93 -2.29
N ASP A 156 -0.54 3.74 -2.57
CA ASP A 156 -0.67 4.49 -3.83
C ASP A 156 0.52 5.44 -4.05
N ARG A 157 0.92 6.16 -3.00
CA ARG A 157 2.05 7.09 -3.02
C ARG A 157 3.39 6.38 -3.12
N VAL A 158 3.54 5.23 -2.46
CA VAL A 158 4.73 4.38 -2.57
C VAL A 158 4.87 3.84 -4.00
N LEU A 159 3.78 3.42 -4.63
CA LEU A 159 3.79 2.93 -6.01
C LEU A 159 4.05 4.04 -7.03
N GLU A 160 3.53 5.25 -6.79
CA GLU A 160 3.75 6.45 -7.64
C GLU A 160 5.19 6.95 -7.50
N ARG A 161 5.64 7.20 -6.27
CA ARG A 161 6.94 7.84 -5.97
C ARG A 161 8.10 6.86 -6.01
N LYS A 162 7.86 5.55 -5.92
CA LYS A 162 8.87 4.49 -5.76
C LYS A 162 9.73 4.68 -4.49
N VAL A 163 9.17 5.33 -3.47
CA VAL A 163 9.83 5.58 -2.18
C VAL A 163 8.91 5.10 -1.07
N GLY A 164 9.44 4.32 -0.13
CA GLY A 164 8.65 3.78 0.97
C GLY A 164 9.46 3.46 2.23
N ILE A 165 8.75 3.15 3.30
CA ILE A 165 9.33 2.66 4.56
C ILE A 165 9.49 1.13 4.52
N PRO A 166 10.21 0.50 5.47
CA PRO A 166 10.51 -0.94 5.37
C PRO A 166 9.29 -1.83 5.18
N ILE A 167 8.18 -1.55 5.87
CA ILE A 167 6.96 -2.36 5.78
C ILE A 167 6.19 -2.16 4.47
N THR A 168 6.18 -0.95 3.90
CA THR A 168 5.45 -0.66 2.65
C THR A 168 6.23 -1.14 1.44
N LEU A 169 7.55 -0.99 1.43
CA LEU A 169 8.39 -1.62 0.41
C LEU A 169 8.29 -3.14 0.47
N SER A 170 8.28 -3.72 1.67
CA SER A 170 8.04 -5.16 1.82
C SER A 170 6.68 -5.59 1.28
N ALA A 171 5.62 -4.83 1.51
CA ALA A 171 4.30 -5.11 0.95
C ALA A 171 4.31 -5.13 -0.59
N VAL A 172 5.03 -4.22 -1.27
CA VAL A 172 5.19 -4.26 -2.74
C VAL A 172 5.78 -5.60 -3.20
N TYR A 173 6.82 -6.09 -2.53
CA TYR A 173 7.41 -7.40 -2.84
C TYR A 173 6.42 -8.54 -2.59
N LEU A 174 5.64 -8.48 -1.51
CA LEU A 174 4.62 -9.48 -1.20
C LEU A 174 3.48 -9.49 -2.25
N PHE A 175 3.05 -8.33 -2.74
CA PHE A 175 1.98 -8.22 -3.74
C PHE A 175 2.40 -8.78 -5.09
N ILE A 176 3.64 -8.51 -5.51
CA ILE A 176 4.19 -9.09 -6.74
C ILE A 176 4.52 -10.57 -6.55
N GLY A 177 5.03 -10.96 -5.38
CA GLY A 177 5.25 -12.35 -5.00
C GLY A 177 3.98 -13.19 -5.09
N LYS A 178 2.85 -12.68 -4.54
CA LYS A 178 1.52 -13.30 -4.64
C LYS A 178 1.12 -13.55 -6.09
N ARG A 179 1.30 -12.55 -6.97
CA ARG A 179 1.00 -12.66 -8.42
C ARG A 179 1.89 -13.68 -9.13
N LEU A 180 3.17 -13.74 -8.76
CA LEU A 180 4.15 -14.70 -9.28
C LEU A 180 4.06 -16.09 -8.61
N ARG A 181 3.18 -16.25 -7.61
CA ARG A 181 3.08 -17.47 -6.77
C ARG A 181 4.38 -17.83 -6.07
N LEU A 182 5.20 -16.84 -5.75
CA LEU A 182 6.39 -17.02 -4.92
C LEU A 182 5.96 -17.13 -3.44
N PRO A 183 6.50 -18.08 -2.67
CA PRO A 183 6.17 -18.28 -1.25
C PRO A 183 6.87 -17.24 -0.37
N LEU A 184 6.55 -15.97 -0.59
CA LEU A 184 7.05 -14.83 0.18
C LEU A 184 6.13 -14.53 1.36
N CYS A 185 6.73 -14.23 2.51
CA CYS A 185 6.00 -13.71 3.67
C CYS A 185 6.78 -12.58 4.37
N GLY A 186 6.04 -11.71 5.06
CA GLY A 186 6.64 -10.63 5.85
C GLY A 186 7.18 -11.13 7.18
N VAL A 187 8.29 -10.55 7.64
CA VAL A 187 8.91 -10.84 8.94
C VAL A 187 9.10 -9.53 9.70
N GLY A 188 8.34 -9.37 10.78
CA GLY A 188 8.29 -8.17 11.60
C GLY A 188 9.20 -8.22 12.82
N MET A 189 10.51 -8.35 12.65
CA MET A 189 11.45 -8.36 13.78
C MET A 189 11.54 -7.00 14.51
N PRO A 190 12.02 -6.97 15.78
CA PRO A 190 12.34 -5.74 16.47
C PRO A 190 13.27 -4.84 15.65
N GLY A 191 12.89 -3.56 15.50
CA GLY A 191 13.64 -2.54 14.76
C GLY A 191 13.61 -2.63 13.23
N ARG A 192 13.08 -3.70 12.62
CA ARG A 192 13.11 -3.85 11.16
C ARG A 192 11.99 -4.74 10.63
N PHE A 193 11.46 -4.41 9.46
CA PHE A 193 10.52 -5.28 8.75
C PHE A 193 11.20 -5.71 7.45
N ILE A 194 11.18 -7.01 7.17
CA ILE A 194 11.86 -7.63 6.02
C ILE A 194 10.93 -8.65 5.35
N VAL A 195 11.39 -9.27 4.26
CA VAL A 195 10.68 -10.35 3.58
C VAL A 195 11.49 -11.64 3.65
N LYS A 196 10.78 -12.76 3.71
CA LYS A 196 11.34 -14.11 3.68
C LYS A 196 10.69 -14.94 2.58
N TYR A 197 11.50 -15.62 1.78
CA TYR A 197 11.07 -16.79 1.01
C TYR A 197 11.06 -18.01 1.93
N GLU A 198 9.97 -18.78 1.93
CA GLU A 198 9.79 -19.93 2.81
C GLU A 198 9.08 -21.08 2.09
N GLU A 199 9.81 -22.14 1.76
CA GLU A 199 9.26 -23.37 1.18
C GLU A 199 10.00 -24.60 1.70
N GLY A 200 9.28 -25.48 2.41
CA GLY A 200 9.91 -26.60 3.12
C GLY A 200 10.96 -26.11 4.12
N ASP A 201 12.18 -26.64 4.02
CA ASP A 201 13.31 -26.25 4.87
C ASP A 201 14.13 -25.06 4.31
N GLN A 202 13.72 -24.50 3.16
CA GLN A 202 14.43 -23.39 2.53
C GLN A 202 13.91 -22.05 3.02
N GLU A 203 14.78 -21.29 3.69
CA GLU A 203 14.52 -19.92 4.12
C GLU A 203 15.57 -18.96 3.54
N ILE A 204 15.10 -17.90 2.89
CA ILE A 204 15.97 -16.82 2.43
C ILE A 204 15.36 -15.48 2.86
N PHE A 205 16.10 -14.73 3.66
CA PHE A 205 15.70 -13.41 4.13
C PHE A 205 16.31 -12.34 3.25
N PHE A 206 15.55 -11.29 2.97
CA PHE A 206 16.04 -10.14 2.23
C PHE A 206 15.30 -8.87 2.63
N ASP A 207 15.94 -7.73 2.39
CA ASP A 207 15.43 -6.44 2.84
C ASP A 207 15.11 -5.48 1.69
N PRO A 208 13.82 -5.33 1.35
CA PRO A 208 13.31 -4.38 0.38
C PRO A 208 13.72 -2.91 0.61
N PHE A 209 13.90 -2.47 1.86
CA PHE A 209 14.31 -1.09 2.15
C PHE A 209 15.72 -0.78 1.65
N TYR A 210 16.59 -1.79 1.65
CA TYR A 210 17.96 -1.70 1.13
C TYR A 210 18.10 -2.45 -0.20
N GLY A 211 17.14 -2.25 -1.10
CA GLY A 211 17.20 -2.76 -2.48
C GLY A 211 17.09 -4.28 -2.58
N GLY A 212 16.42 -4.93 -1.63
CA GLY A 212 16.28 -6.38 -1.60
C GLY A 212 17.56 -7.11 -1.16
N ARG A 213 18.49 -6.44 -0.48
CA ARG A 213 19.73 -7.07 0.00
C ARG A 213 19.41 -8.35 0.77
N VAL A 214 19.97 -9.47 0.33
CA VAL A 214 19.86 -10.75 1.05
C VAL A 214 20.59 -10.63 2.37
N ILE A 215 19.95 -11.09 3.45
CA ILE A 215 20.48 -11.02 4.81
C ILE A 215 20.51 -12.41 5.43
N THR A 216 21.53 -12.68 6.23
CA THR A 216 21.68 -13.94 6.94
C THR A 216 20.91 -13.91 8.27
N LYS A 217 20.60 -15.10 8.80
CA LYS A 217 20.03 -15.27 10.14
C LYS A 217 20.87 -14.63 11.24
N ASN A 218 22.20 -14.66 11.10
CA ASN A 218 23.12 -14.01 12.04
C ASN A 218 22.99 -12.48 12.00
N GLU A 219 22.88 -11.88 10.81
CA GLU A 219 22.63 -10.44 10.69
C GLU A 219 21.27 -10.05 11.29
N CYS A 220 20.22 -10.86 11.10
CA CYS A 220 18.93 -10.64 11.76
C CYS A 220 19.08 -10.64 13.30
N ARG A 221 19.84 -11.60 13.84
CA ARG A 221 20.15 -11.66 15.28
C ARG A 221 20.85 -10.40 15.77
N GLU A 222 21.87 -9.94 15.04
CA GLU A 222 22.60 -8.71 15.39
C GLU A 222 21.70 -7.48 15.37
N ILE A 223 20.76 -7.38 14.42
CA ILE A 223 19.78 -6.28 14.36
C ILE A 223 18.90 -6.29 15.60
N VAL A 224 18.33 -7.44 15.97
CA VAL A 224 17.47 -7.58 17.15
C VAL A 224 18.22 -7.24 18.44
N THR A 225 19.44 -7.77 18.60
CA THR A 225 20.25 -7.51 19.79
C THR A 225 20.67 -6.04 19.91
N ARG A 226 20.96 -5.37 18.79
CA ARG A 226 21.27 -3.93 18.78
C ARG A 226 20.10 -3.06 19.23
N MET A 227 18.87 -3.54 19.02
CA MET A 227 17.65 -2.88 19.51
C MET A 227 17.39 -3.13 21.01
N GLY A 228 18.27 -3.86 21.71
CA GLY A 228 18.14 -4.16 23.13
C GLY A 228 17.29 -5.38 23.47
N PHE A 229 16.95 -6.20 22.47
CA PHE A 229 16.15 -7.41 22.67
C PHE A 229 17.02 -8.68 22.63
N THR A 230 16.68 -9.68 23.45
CA THR A 230 17.23 -11.03 23.30
C THR A 230 16.69 -11.65 22.02
N PHE A 231 17.55 -12.23 21.19
CA PHE A 231 17.08 -12.88 19.97
C PHE A 231 16.39 -14.22 20.25
N GLU A 232 15.18 -14.36 19.74
CA GLU A 232 14.39 -15.57 19.73
C GLU A 232 14.03 -15.96 18.29
N GLU A 233 13.93 -17.26 18.02
CA GLU A 233 13.56 -17.78 16.69
C GLU A 233 12.19 -17.26 16.21
N GLY A 234 11.27 -16.98 17.15
CA GLY A 234 9.98 -16.38 16.87
C GLY A 234 10.05 -15.01 16.17
N HIS A 235 11.17 -14.28 16.30
CA HIS A 235 11.36 -13.02 15.56
C HIS A 235 11.48 -13.20 14.04
N LEU A 236 11.75 -14.42 13.57
CA LEU A 236 11.86 -14.77 12.15
C LEU A 236 10.60 -15.48 11.60
N ALA A 237 9.57 -15.61 12.43
CA ALA A 237 8.31 -16.21 12.04
C ALA A 237 7.55 -15.33 11.04
N ARG A 238 6.72 -15.99 10.23
CA ARG A 238 5.75 -15.33 9.35
C ARG A 238 4.87 -14.37 10.16
N THR A 239 4.81 -13.13 9.72
CA THR A 239 3.90 -12.12 10.30
C THR A 239 2.54 -12.20 9.60
N PRO A 240 1.44 -12.44 10.33
CA PRO A 240 0.09 -12.39 9.76
C PRO A 240 -0.20 -11.02 9.14
N SER A 241 -0.93 -11.01 8.04
CA SER A 241 -1.32 -9.80 7.29
C SER A 241 -2.01 -8.79 8.18
N ARG A 242 -2.84 -9.26 9.13
CA ARG A 242 -3.48 -8.40 10.14
C ARG A 242 -2.46 -7.61 10.96
N HIS A 243 -1.38 -8.26 11.40
CA HIS A 243 -0.30 -7.59 12.15
C HIS A 243 0.51 -6.65 11.27
N ILE A 244 0.66 -6.94 9.97
CA ILE A 244 1.32 -6.04 9.02
C ILE A 244 0.49 -4.74 8.88
N LEU A 245 -0.82 -4.84 8.68
CA LEU A 245 -1.72 -3.67 8.58
C LEU A 245 -1.72 -2.83 9.87
N ILE A 246 -1.81 -3.46 11.04
CA ILE A 246 -1.71 -2.77 12.33
C ILE A 246 -0.37 -2.04 12.45
N ARG A 247 0.74 -2.67 12.05
CA ARG A 247 2.07 -2.05 12.10
C ARG A 247 2.22 -0.90 11.09
N MET A 248 1.60 -0.99 9.91
CA MET A 248 1.53 0.14 8.96
C MET A 248 0.85 1.35 9.60
N MET A 249 -0.29 1.14 10.28
CA MET A 249 -0.99 2.22 10.99
C MET A 249 -0.20 2.74 12.20
N HIS A 250 0.48 1.86 12.96
CA HIS A 250 1.37 2.31 14.03
C HIS A 250 2.53 3.16 13.53
N ASN A 251 3.12 2.85 12.37
CA ASN A 251 4.19 3.69 11.82
C ASN A 251 3.68 5.11 11.52
N LEU A 252 2.51 5.23 10.90
CA LEU A 252 1.85 6.53 10.68
C LEU A 252 1.55 7.25 12.00
N LEU A 253 0.98 6.55 12.98
CA LEU A 253 0.64 7.10 14.28
C LEU A 253 1.87 7.67 14.99
N GLN A 254 2.93 6.86 15.11
CA GLN A 254 4.11 7.17 15.93
C GLN A 254 5.08 8.15 15.25
N HIS A 255 5.17 8.13 13.93
CA HIS A 255 6.19 8.91 13.22
C HIS A 255 5.65 10.11 12.44
N VAL A 256 4.33 10.17 12.21
CA VAL A 256 3.70 11.29 11.48
C VAL A 256 2.74 12.04 12.39
N TYR A 257 1.66 11.40 12.83
CA TYR A 257 0.52 12.14 13.39
C TYR A 257 0.71 12.57 14.84
N LEU A 258 1.30 11.73 15.71
CA LEU A 258 1.61 12.14 17.08
C LEU A 258 2.69 13.24 17.11
N PRO A 259 3.84 13.11 16.42
CA PRO A 259 4.83 14.19 16.38
C PRO A 259 4.33 15.47 15.69
N GLY A 260 3.45 15.32 14.68
CA GLY A 260 2.84 16.43 13.95
C GLY A 260 1.70 17.14 14.70
N GLY A 261 1.25 16.63 15.85
CA GLY A 261 0.13 17.18 16.60
C GLY A 261 -1.23 17.01 15.93
N GLU A 262 -1.37 16.06 14.99
CA GLU A 262 -2.61 15.78 14.27
C GLU A 262 -3.52 14.83 15.08
N GLU A 263 -3.98 15.30 16.25
CA GLU A 263 -4.70 14.49 17.24
C GLU A 263 -5.91 13.75 16.68
N GLU A 264 -6.71 14.39 15.83
CA GLU A 264 -7.89 13.76 15.24
C GLU A 264 -7.49 12.62 14.29
N ARG A 265 -6.43 12.77 13.48
CA ARG A 265 -5.96 11.70 12.60
C ARG A 265 -5.36 10.54 13.41
N ALA A 266 -4.61 10.86 14.48
CA ALA A 266 -4.09 9.87 15.41
C ALA A 266 -5.22 9.05 16.07
N ARG A 267 -6.26 9.73 16.55
CA ARG A 267 -7.46 9.13 17.15
C ARG A 267 -8.16 8.17 16.16
N ARG A 268 -8.35 8.59 14.90
CA ARG A 268 -8.95 7.75 13.86
C ARG A 268 -8.14 6.49 13.57
N LEU A 269 -6.81 6.58 13.49
CA LEU A 269 -5.97 5.40 13.32
C LEU A 269 -6.08 4.42 14.51
N ILE A 270 -6.18 4.94 15.74
CA ILE A 270 -6.39 4.10 16.93
C ILE A 270 -7.72 3.33 16.81
N GLU A 271 -8.80 3.98 16.38
CA GLU A 271 -10.09 3.30 16.13
C GLU A 271 -9.94 2.17 15.10
N TYR A 272 -9.26 2.42 13.97
CA TYR A 272 -9.05 1.39 12.94
C TYR A 272 -8.18 0.22 13.41
N ILE A 273 -7.16 0.50 14.23
CA ILE A 273 -6.35 -0.53 14.88
C ILE A 273 -7.21 -1.40 15.79
N GLN A 274 -8.09 -0.80 16.60
CA GLN A 274 -9.00 -1.51 17.50
C GLN A 274 -9.97 -2.42 16.72
N ILE A 275 -10.55 -1.93 15.62
CA ILE A 275 -11.39 -2.74 14.72
C ILE A 275 -10.64 -3.98 14.21
N LEU A 276 -9.39 -3.83 13.77
CA LEU A 276 -8.57 -4.96 13.31
C LEU A 276 -8.14 -5.89 14.45
N GLN A 277 -8.04 -5.40 15.68
CA GLN A 277 -7.75 -6.21 16.87
C GLN A 277 -8.99 -6.95 17.40
N GLY A 278 -10.19 -6.51 17.01
CA GLY A 278 -11.45 -7.05 17.53
C GLY A 278 -11.75 -6.62 18.97
N VAL A 279 -11.32 -5.41 19.36
CA VAL A 279 -11.47 -4.84 20.72
C VAL A 279 -12.31 -3.58 20.67
#